data_AF-G1P7Z3-F1
#
_entry.id   AF-G1P7Z3-F1
#
_cell.length_a   1.000
_cell.length_b   1.000
_cell.length_c   1.000
_cell.angle_alpha   90.00
_cell.angle_beta   90.00
_cell.angle_gamma   90.00
#
_symmetry.space_group_name_H-M   'P 1'
#
loop_
_entity.id
_entity.type
_entity.pdbx_description
1 polymer ?
#
loop_
_entity_poly.entity_id
_entity_poly.type
_entity_poly.pdbx_seq_one_letter_code
_entity_poly.pdbx_strand_id
1 'polypeptide(L)'
;RQLLKTELGSFFTEYLQNQLLTKGMVILRDKIRFYEGQKLLDSLAETWDFFFSDVLPTLQAIFYPVQGKEPSVRQLALLHFRNTITLSVKLEDALARAHARVPPAIVQMLLVLQ
;
A
#
# COMPACT_ATOMS: atom_id res chain seq x y z
N ARG A 1 -8.99 -6.29 -28.39
CA ARG A 1 -8.52 -7.28 -27.38
C ARG A 1 -7.14 -7.87 -27.74
N GLN A 2 -6.21 -7.08 -28.31
CA GLN A 2 -4.89 -7.53 -28.77
C GLN A 2 -3.72 -6.58 -28.39
N LEU A 3 -3.93 -5.59 -27.51
CA LEU A 3 -2.84 -4.75 -27.00
C LEU A 3 -1.98 -5.47 -25.93
N LEU A 4 -2.40 -6.66 -25.49
CA LEU A 4 -1.84 -7.43 -24.38
C LEU A 4 -0.61 -8.28 -24.75
N LYS A 5 -0.08 -8.17 -25.97
CA LYS A 5 1.09 -8.95 -26.44
C LYS A 5 2.33 -8.11 -26.76
N THR A 6 2.31 -6.81 -26.45
CA THR A 6 3.33 -5.84 -26.86
C THR A 6 3.96 -5.13 -25.66
N GLU A 7 5.18 -4.64 -25.83
CA GLU A 7 6.05 -3.86 -24.92
C GLU A 7 5.33 -2.77 -24.08
N LEU A 8 4.15 -2.33 -24.54
CA LEU A 8 3.23 -1.44 -23.83
C LEU A 8 2.76 -2.00 -22.47
N GLY A 9 2.49 -3.31 -22.36
CA GLY A 9 2.07 -3.90 -21.08
C GLY A 9 3.15 -3.83 -20.01
N SER A 10 4.41 -4.10 -20.38
CA SER A 10 5.57 -3.94 -19.49
C SER A 10 5.77 -2.47 -19.11
N PHE A 11 5.58 -1.53 -20.05
CA PHE A 11 5.67 -0.10 -19.78
C PHE A 11 4.67 0.35 -18.69
N PHE A 12 3.40 -0.08 -18.76
CA PHE A 12 2.41 0.30 -17.75
C PHE A 12 2.72 -0.27 -16.36
N THR A 13 3.15 -1.53 -16.30
CA THR A 13 3.57 -2.16 -15.04
C THR A 13 4.78 -1.44 -14.45
N GLU A 14 5.77 -1.11 -15.28
CA GLU A 14 6.97 -0.38 -14.85
C GLU A 14 6.62 1.03 -14.37
N TYR A 15 5.76 1.74 -15.09
CA TYR A 15 5.28 3.06 -14.69
C TYR A 15 4.52 3.01 -13.35
N LEU A 16 3.62 2.03 -13.19
CA LEU A 16 2.90 1.82 -11.94
C LEU A 16 3.88 1.58 -10.77
N GLN A 17 4.85 0.69 -10.93
CA GLN A 17 5.80 0.35 -9.87
C GLN A 17 6.78 1.50 -9.57
N ASN A 18 7.51 1.94 -10.59
CA ASN A 18 8.68 2.81 -10.44
C ASN A 18 8.31 4.29 -10.30
N GLN A 19 7.12 4.69 -10.78
CA GLN A 19 6.67 6.07 -10.66
C GLN A 19 5.56 6.22 -9.64
N LEU A 20 4.40 5.60 -9.87
CA LEU A 20 3.21 5.87 -9.06
C LEU A 20 3.31 5.30 -7.65
N LEU A 21 3.54 3.99 -7.52
CA LEU A 21 3.59 3.31 -6.22
C LEU A 21 4.81 3.79 -5.44
N THR A 22 5.99 3.89 -6.05
CA THR A 22 7.20 4.34 -5.35
C THR A 22 7.03 5.74 -4.75
N LYS A 23 6.56 6.73 -5.53
CA LYS A 23 6.35 8.10 -5.04
C LYS A 23 5.19 8.18 -4.06
N GLY A 24 4.07 7.52 -4.37
CA GLY A 24 2.86 7.52 -3.55
C GLY A 24 3.12 6.94 -2.15
N MET A 25 3.78 5.78 -2.07
CA MET A 25 4.07 5.15 -0.78
C MET A 25 5.07 5.96 0.06
N VAL A 26 6.06 6.59 -0.56
CA VAL A 26 6.99 7.50 0.13
C VAL A 26 6.25 8.68 0.76
N ILE A 27 5.30 9.28 0.04
CA ILE A 27 4.49 10.39 0.55
C ILE A 27 3.61 9.93 1.73
N LEU A 28 2.93 8.78 1.58
CA LEU A 28 2.09 8.22 2.66
C LEU A 28 2.93 7.89 3.91
N ARG A 29 4.09 7.26 3.72
CA ARG A 29 5.04 6.97 4.80
C ARG A 29 5.49 8.26 5.50
N ASP A 30 5.91 9.26 4.74
CA ASP A 30 6.50 10.47 5.30
C ASP A 30 5.52 11.28 6.15
N LYS A 31 4.20 11.11 5.95
CA LYS A 31 3.16 11.66 6.82
C LYS A 31 3.17 11.06 8.23
N ILE A 32 3.57 9.79 8.38
CA ILE A 32 3.42 9.05 9.64
C ILE A 32 4.75 8.58 10.27
N ARG A 33 5.87 8.66 9.53
CA ARG A 33 7.17 8.08 9.94
C ARG A 33 7.74 8.60 11.27
N PHE A 34 7.30 9.77 11.72
CA PHE A 34 7.74 10.39 12.97
C PHE A 34 6.76 10.18 14.13
N TYR A 35 5.64 9.50 13.89
CA TYR A 35 4.68 9.18 14.95
C TYR A 35 5.10 7.90 15.67
N GLU A 36 4.75 7.83 16.96
CA GLU A 36 5.03 6.66 17.80
C GLU A 36 3.81 6.32 18.67
N GLY A 37 3.80 5.10 19.22
CA GLY A 37 2.77 4.63 20.14
C GLY A 37 1.37 4.69 19.54
N GLN A 38 0.37 5.10 20.33
CA GLN A 38 -1.02 5.13 19.89
C GLN A 38 -1.23 6.04 18.67
N LYS A 39 -0.55 7.20 18.61
CA LYS A 39 -0.66 8.12 17.46
C LYS A 39 -0.16 7.46 16.17
N LEU A 40 0.89 6.65 16.25
CA LEU A 40 1.34 5.88 15.10
C LEU A 40 0.27 4.87 14.66
N LEU A 41 -0.34 4.16 15.59
CA LEU A 41 -1.39 3.18 15.28
C LEU A 41 -2.61 3.86 14.64
N ASP A 42 -3.10 4.96 15.21
CA ASP A 42 -4.26 5.68 14.69
C ASP A 42 -3.97 6.26 13.29
N SER A 43 -2.82 6.90 13.08
CA SER A 43 -2.46 7.43 11.77
C SER A 43 -2.13 6.36 10.73
N LEU A 44 -1.59 5.20 11.14
CA LEU A 44 -1.38 4.06 10.25
C LEU A 44 -2.72 3.46 9.82
N ALA A 45 -3.68 3.35 10.74
CA ALA A 45 -5.04 2.92 10.43
C ALA A 45 -5.70 3.84 9.39
N GLU A 46 -5.66 5.16 9.60
CA GLU A 46 -6.19 6.13 8.63
C GLU A 46 -5.48 6.04 7.26
N THR A 47 -4.14 5.90 7.28
CA THR A 47 -3.34 5.76 6.06
C THR A 47 -3.70 4.49 5.29
N TRP A 48 -3.91 3.40 6.02
CA TRP A 48 -4.34 2.13 5.45
C TRP A 48 -5.75 2.22 4.87
N ASP A 49 -6.71 2.78 5.61
CA ASP A 49 -8.10 2.91 5.15
C ASP A 49 -8.18 3.73 3.86
N PHE A 50 -7.48 4.86 3.80
CA PHE A 50 -7.36 5.69 2.59
C PHE A 50 -6.73 4.90 1.43
N PHE A 51 -5.61 4.21 1.69
CA PHE A 51 -4.95 3.44 0.64
C PHE A 51 -5.82 2.30 0.12
N PHE A 52 -6.44 1.53 1.01
CA PHE A 52 -7.18 0.32 0.67
C PHE A 52 -8.56 0.61 0.07
N SER A 53 -9.24 1.66 0.54
CA SER A 53 -10.60 1.99 0.12
C SER A 53 -10.65 2.94 -1.06
N ASP A 54 -9.67 3.86 -1.19
CA ASP A 54 -9.70 4.88 -2.24
C ASP A 54 -8.61 4.65 -3.30
N VAL A 55 -7.34 4.60 -2.88
CA VAL A 55 -6.21 4.56 -3.81
C VAL A 55 -6.16 3.25 -4.59
N LEU A 56 -6.26 2.12 -3.90
CA LEU A 56 -6.14 0.80 -4.49
C LEU A 56 -7.26 0.53 -5.53
N PRO A 57 -8.56 0.73 -5.24
CA PRO A 57 -9.61 0.59 -6.25
C PRO A 57 -9.44 1.55 -7.43
N THR A 58 -8.98 2.79 -7.18
CA THR A 58 -8.70 3.76 -8.25
C THR A 58 -7.59 3.27 -9.18
N LEU A 59 -6.47 2.79 -8.63
CA LEU A 59 -5.39 2.20 -9.42
C LEU A 59 -5.88 0.98 -10.20
N GLN A 60 -6.66 0.10 -9.57
CA GLN A 60 -7.23 -1.06 -10.26
C GLN A 60 -8.12 -0.63 -11.43
N ALA A 61 -8.97 0.39 -11.27
CA ALA A 61 -9.85 0.88 -12.32
C ALA A 61 -9.07 1.50 -13.50
N ILE A 62 -8.05 2.34 -13.21
CA ILE A 62 -7.22 2.98 -14.24
C ILE A 62 -6.43 1.96 -15.04
N PHE A 63 -5.85 0.96 -14.36
CA PHE A 63 -4.96 -0.02 -14.98
C PHE A 63 -5.67 -1.29 -15.47
N TYR A 64 -6.96 -1.47 -15.20
CA TYR A 64 -7.74 -2.63 -15.66
C TYR A 64 -7.60 -2.93 -17.16
N PRO A 65 -7.67 -1.94 -18.07
CA PRO A 65 -7.58 -2.20 -19.52
C PRO A 65 -6.20 -2.67 -19.98
N VAL A 66 -5.16 -2.37 -19.18
CA VAL A 66 -3.75 -2.64 -19.48
C VAL A 66 -3.17 -3.74 -18.58
N GLN A 67 -3.98 -4.31 -17.69
CA GLN A 67 -3.58 -5.37 -16.79
C GLN A 67 -3.27 -6.64 -17.58
N GLY A 68 -1.97 -6.88 -17.78
CA GLY A 68 -1.42 -8.04 -18.47
C GLY A 68 -1.31 -9.28 -17.58
N LYS A 69 -0.22 -10.04 -17.77
CA LYS A 69 0.12 -11.18 -16.90
C LYS A 69 0.54 -10.71 -15.50
N GLU A 70 0.45 -11.63 -14.54
CA GLU A 70 0.80 -11.42 -13.14
C GLU A 70 2.19 -10.79 -12.93
N PRO A 71 2.39 -10.00 -11.85
CA PRO A 71 1.45 -9.74 -10.75
C PRO A 71 0.39 -8.68 -11.06
N SER A 72 -0.80 -8.83 -10.46
CA SER A 72 -1.90 -7.86 -10.57
C SER A 72 -1.55 -6.51 -9.96
N VAL A 73 -2.25 -5.45 -10.41
CA VAL A 73 -2.17 -4.09 -9.84
C VAL A 73 -2.34 -4.12 -8.32
N ARG A 74 -3.28 -4.94 -7.84
CA ARG A 74 -3.54 -5.13 -6.41
C ARG A 74 -2.34 -5.73 -5.68
N GLN A 75 -1.78 -6.84 -6.18
CA GLN A 75 -0.62 -7.48 -5.57
C GLN A 75 0.57 -6.53 -5.52
N LEU A 76 0.82 -5.78 -6.60
CA LEU A 76 1.89 -4.78 -6.65
C LEU A 76 1.66 -3.66 -5.64
N ALA A 77 0.47 -3.08 -5.59
CA ALA A 77 0.17 -1.99 -4.69
C ALA A 77 0.28 -2.40 -3.21
N LEU A 78 -0.26 -3.57 -2.85
CA LEU A 78 -0.16 -4.13 -1.48
C LEU A 78 1.30 -4.43 -1.10
N LEU A 79 2.08 -5.02 -2.02
CA LEU A 79 3.50 -5.29 -1.80
C LEU A 79 4.29 -4.00 -1.54
N HIS A 80 4.05 -2.96 -2.35
CA HIS A 80 4.71 -1.67 -2.17
C HIS A 80 4.31 -0.98 -0.87
N PHE A 81 3.04 -1.05 -0.47
CA PHE A 81 2.58 -0.54 0.83
C PHE A 81 3.33 -1.24 1.97
N ARG A 82 3.34 -2.58 1.99
CA ARG A 82 4.05 -3.37 3.01
C ARG A 82 5.53 -2.99 3.07
N ASN A 83 6.22 -3.07 1.94
CA ASN A 83 7.66 -2.87 1.91
C ASN A 83 8.06 -1.43 2.28
N THR A 84 7.22 -0.43 1.98
CA THR A 84 7.57 0.98 2.21
C THR A 84 7.09 1.50 3.55
N ILE A 85 5.91 1.07 4.00
CA ILE A 85 5.25 1.64 5.19
C ILE A 85 5.43 0.71 6.39
N THR A 86 5.02 -0.56 6.30
CA THR A 86 5.06 -1.46 7.47
C THR A 86 6.49 -1.78 7.91
N LEU A 87 7.45 -1.83 6.98
CA LEU A 87 8.87 -2.06 7.31
C LEU A 87 9.60 -0.80 7.82
N SER A 88 8.99 0.38 7.72
CA SER A 88 9.66 1.66 8.04
C SER A 88 9.19 2.31 9.34
N VAL A 89 8.04 1.87 9.85
CA VAL A 89 7.45 2.39 11.06
C VAL A 89 7.71 1.41 12.20
N LYS A 90 7.87 1.91 13.43
CA LYS A 90 8.07 1.11 14.64
C LYS A 90 6.76 0.44 15.08
N LEU A 91 6.13 -0.32 14.17
CA LEU A 91 4.82 -0.94 14.37
C LEU A 91 4.86 -1.94 15.52
N GLU A 92 5.89 -2.79 15.55
CA GLU A 92 6.08 -3.78 16.61
C GLU A 92 6.20 -3.10 17.97
N ASP A 93 7.02 -2.06 18.09
CA ASP A 93 7.16 -1.27 19.33
C ASP A 93 5.83 -0.63 19.74
N ALA A 94 5.06 -0.12 18.78
CA ALA A 94 3.76 0.51 19.07
C ALA A 94 2.71 -0.51 19.53
N LEU A 95 2.71 -1.72 18.95
CA LEU A 95 1.84 -2.82 19.34
C LEU A 95 2.23 -3.43 20.69
N ALA A 96 3.53 -3.45 21.02
CA ALA A 96 4.05 -4.04 22.26
C ALA A 96 3.85 -3.16 23.51
N ARG A 97 3.43 -1.89 23.36
CA ARG A 97 3.20 -0.99 24.50
C ARG A 97 2.02 -1.49 25.34
N ALA A 98 2.20 -1.49 26.67
CA ALA A 98 1.11 -1.76 27.60
C ALA A 98 -0.05 -0.77 27.35
N HIS A 99 -1.26 -1.29 27.16
CA HIS A 99 -2.49 -0.55 26.82
C HIS A 99 -2.59 0.00 25.39
N ALA A 100 -1.79 -0.50 24.43
CA ALA A 100 -1.99 -0.18 23.03
C ALA A 100 -3.38 -0.62 22.56
N ARG A 101 -4.18 0.33 22.07
CA ARG A 101 -5.46 0.02 21.42
C ARG A 101 -5.19 -0.20 19.94
N VAL A 102 -5.31 -1.43 19.48
CA VAL A 102 -5.15 -1.76 18.05
C VAL A 102 -6.42 -1.38 17.29
N PRO A 103 -6.38 -0.43 16.34
CA PRO A 103 -7.54 -0.12 15.51
C PRO A 103 -7.92 -1.30 14.61
N PRO A 104 -9.22 -1.53 14.32
CA PRO A 104 -9.67 -2.62 13.45
C PRO A 104 -9.01 -2.62 12.06
N ALA A 105 -8.76 -1.42 11.52
CA ALA A 105 -8.06 -1.24 10.25
C ALA A 105 -6.64 -1.83 10.26
N ILE A 106 -5.90 -1.75 11.37
CA ILE A 106 -4.58 -2.40 11.50
C ILE A 106 -4.73 -3.92 11.47
N VAL A 107 -5.72 -4.48 12.16
CA VAL A 107 -5.96 -5.93 12.14
C VAL A 107 -6.27 -6.38 10.72
N GLN A 108 -7.16 -5.67 10.02
CA GLN A 108 -7.50 -5.96 8.64
C GLN A 108 -6.28 -5.84 7.71
N MET A 109 -5.46 -4.79 7.89
CA MET A 109 -4.22 -4.60 7.16
C MET A 109 -3.27 -5.79 7.32
N LEU A 110 -3.01 -6.22 8.55
CA LEU A 110 -2.12 -7.34 8.83
C LEU A 110 -2.62 -8.64 8.20
N LEU A 111 -3.93 -8.88 8.19
CA LEU A 111 -4.55 -10.05 7.54
C LEU A 111 -4.44 -9.99 6.01
N VAL A 112 -4.52 -8.79 5.42
CA VAL A 112 -4.43 -8.61 3.96
C VAL A 112 -3.00 -8.68 3.44
N LEU A 113 -2.00 -8.29 4.25
CA LEU A 113 -0.60 -8.19 3.84
C LEU A 113 0.24 -9.48 4.06
N GLN A 114 -0.40 -10.61 4.39
CA GLN A 114 0.24 -11.92 4.58
C GLN A 114 0.95 -12.42 3.32
#